data_AF-A0A1G3J643-F1
#
_entry.id   AF-A0A1G3J643-F1
#
_cell.length_a   1.000
_cell.length_b   1.000
_cell.length_c   1.000
_cell.angle_alpha   90.00
_cell.angle_beta   90.00
_cell.angle_gamma   90.00
#
_symmetry.space_group_name_H-M   'P 1'
#
loop_
_entity.id
_entity.type
_entity.pdbx_description
1 polymer ?
#
loop_
_entity_poly.entity_id
_entity_poly.type
_entity_poly.pdbx_seq_one_letter_code
_entity_poly.pdbx_strand_id
1 'polypeptide(L)'
;MFPRAFLGIYGQGEDFIQAGIPVLRVVSIAMIMMSAATVWVNAVTGTGNSKMNLFTEVATIIFYLVYVYIVLEKMNMPITWGWASEWLYWSIMFIPSFWYITSNRWKKINI
;
A
#
# COMPACT_ATOMS: atom_id res chain seq x y z
N MET A 1 -2.87 3.70 18.75
CA MET A 1 -3.57 3.91 20.05
C MET A 1 -3.36 5.28 20.68
N PHE A 2 -2.39 6.13 20.27
CA PHE A 2 -2.25 7.51 20.79
C PHE A 2 -2.04 8.56 19.67
N PRO A 3 -3.07 8.84 18.85
CA PRO A 3 -2.90 9.69 17.66
C PRO A 3 -2.58 11.15 18.01
N ARG A 4 -3.17 11.71 19.08
CA ARG A 4 -2.90 13.09 19.51
C ARG A 4 -1.47 13.28 20.01
N ALA A 5 -0.96 12.36 20.83
CA ALA A 5 0.42 12.44 21.32
C ALA A 5 1.43 12.37 20.17
N PHE A 6 1.18 11.50 19.19
CA PHE A 6 2.02 11.37 18.00
C PHE A 6 1.97 12.64 17.12
N LEU A 7 0.78 13.13 16.79
CA LEU A 7 0.62 14.32 15.94
C LEU A 7 1.04 15.61 16.65
N GLY A 8 0.95 15.65 17.98
CA GLY A 8 1.37 16.79 18.80
C GLY A 8 2.88 17.07 18.75
N ILE A 9 3.71 16.07 18.42
CA ILE A 9 5.16 16.25 18.25
C ILE A 9 5.48 17.26 17.13
N TYR A 10 4.61 17.36 16.11
CA TYR A 10 4.82 18.25 14.97
C TYR A 10 4.48 19.72 15.25
N GLY A 11 3.84 20.04 16.39
CA GLY A 11 3.61 21.42 16.84
C GLY A 11 2.70 22.27 15.94
N GLN A 12 1.90 21.67 15.05
CA GLN A 12 1.11 22.37 14.02
C GLN A 12 -0.28 22.86 14.50
N GLY A 13 -0.55 22.85 15.81
CA GLY A 13 -1.84 23.25 16.38
C GLY A 13 -2.94 22.17 16.35
N GLU A 14 -4.10 22.49 16.94
CA GLU A 14 -5.19 21.52 17.16
C GLU A 14 -5.90 21.12 15.85
N ASP A 15 -6.05 22.05 14.89
CA ASP A 15 -6.70 21.76 13.61
C ASP A 15 -5.95 20.70 12.78
N PHE A 16 -4.62 20.77 12.79
CA PHE A 16 -3.77 19.74 12.18
C PHE A 16 -3.94 18.38 12.85
N ILE A 17 -3.97 18.35 14.19
CA ILE A 17 -4.14 17.12 14.95
C ILE A 17 -5.51 16.49 14.62
N GLN A 18 -6.58 17.30 14.59
CA GLN A 18 -7.92 16.85 14.25
C GLN A 18 -7.99 16.26 12.83
N ALA A 19 -7.39 16.94 11.84
CA ALA A 19 -7.34 16.46 10.46
C ALA A 19 -6.45 15.21 10.29
N GLY A 20 -5.39 15.07 11.09
CA GLY A 20 -4.43 13.97 11.01
C GLY A 20 -4.89 12.68 11.70
N ILE A 21 -5.74 12.75 12.72
CA ILE A 21 -6.26 11.56 13.42
C ILE A 21 -6.85 10.51 12.46
N PRO A 22 -7.78 10.85 11.55
CA PRO A 22 -8.37 9.86 10.64
C PRO A 22 -7.33 9.32 9.66
N VAL A 23 -6.43 10.17 9.15
CA VAL A 23 -5.31 9.75 8.27
C VAL A 23 -4.41 8.74 8.97
N LEU A 24 -4.01 9.02 10.21
CA LEU A 24 -3.14 8.13 10.98
C LEU A 24 -3.75 6.73 11.18
N ARG A 25 -5.07 6.65 11.34
CA ARG A 25 -5.78 5.36 11.44
C ARG A 25 -5.71 4.59 10.14
N VAL A 26 -5.93 5.25 9.00
CA VAL A 26 -5.83 4.64 7.67
C VAL A 26 -4.41 4.10 7.44
N VAL A 27 -3.39 4.93 7.69
CA VAL A 27 -1.98 4.53 7.53
C VAL A 27 -1.60 3.42 8.51
N SER A 28 -2.13 3.41 9.73
CA SER A 28 -1.88 2.33 10.69
C SER A 28 -2.33 0.96 10.18
N ILE A 29 -3.50 0.91 9.54
CA ILE A 29 -3.99 -0.32 8.90
C ILE A 29 -3.11 -0.67 7.68
N ALA A 30 -2.74 0.34 6.89
CA ALA A 30 -1.86 0.15 5.74
C ALA A 30 -0.51 -0.48 6.15
N MET A 31 0.06 -0.08 7.29
CA MET A 31 1.32 -0.67 7.79
C MET A 31 1.21 -2.16 8.10
N ILE A 32 0.06 -2.62 8.60
CA ILE A 32 -0.17 -4.06 8.84
C ILE A 32 -0.24 -4.80 7.50
N MET A 33 -0.95 -4.23 6.53
CA MET A 33 -1.05 -4.80 5.17
C MET A 33 0.33 -4.84 4.49
N MET A 34 1.10 -3.76 4.60
CA MET A 34 2.46 -3.65 4.10
C MET A 34 3.35 -4.75 4.69
N SER A 35 3.28 -4.99 6.00
CA SER A 35 4.08 -6.04 6.64
C SER A 35 3.80 -7.41 6.04
N ALA A 36 2.56 -7.73 5.69
CA ALA A 36 2.25 -8.97 4.98
C ALA A 36 2.72 -8.89 3.52
N ALA A 37 2.32 -7.87 2.77
CA ALA A 37 2.64 -7.70 1.36
C ALA A 37 4.14 -7.82 1.06
N THR A 38 4.97 -7.13 1.85
CA THR A 38 6.44 -7.10 1.68
C THR A 38 7.08 -8.49 1.79
N VAL A 39 6.62 -9.36 2.70
CA VAL A 39 7.15 -10.72 2.83
C VAL A 39 6.94 -11.52 1.55
N TRP A 40 5.74 -11.44 0.96
CA TRP A 40 5.43 -12.17 -0.27
C TRP A 40 6.11 -11.57 -1.50
N VAL A 41 6.16 -10.25 -1.61
CA VAL A 41 6.89 -9.59 -2.70
C VAL A 41 8.36 -9.99 -2.66
N ASN A 42 9.01 -9.93 -1.49
CA ASN A 42 10.39 -10.37 -1.32
C ASN A 42 10.59 -11.85 -1.66
N ALA A 43 9.59 -12.71 -1.36
CA ALA A 43 9.63 -14.11 -1.78
C ALA A 43 9.61 -14.26 -3.30
N VAL A 44 8.78 -13.47 -4.02
CA VAL A 44 8.73 -13.44 -5.50
C VAL A 44 10.06 -12.97 -6.06
N THR A 45 10.63 -11.89 -5.51
CA THR A 45 11.94 -11.38 -5.89
C THR A 45 13.03 -12.44 -5.69
N GLY A 46 12.97 -13.18 -4.58
CA GLY A 46 13.88 -14.29 -4.28
C GLY A 46 13.83 -15.47 -5.24
N THR A 47 12.74 -15.64 -6.03
CA THR A 47 12.68 -16.69 -7.06
C THR A 47 13.41 -16.32 -8.36
N GLY A 48 13.96 -15.11 -8.47
CA GLY A 48 14.63 -14.62 -9.68
C GLY A 48 13.68 -14.30 -10.85
N ASN A 49 12.36 -14.30 -10.65
CA ASN A 49 11.41 -13.99 -11.71
C ASN A 49 11.16 -12.47 -11.83
N SER A 50 12.13 -11.75 -12.40
CA SER A 50 12.03 -10.29 -12.55
C SER A 50 10.81 -9.85 -13.37
N LYS A 51 10.31 -10.69 -14.28
CA LYS A 51 9.10 -10.37 -15.07
C LYS A 51 7.85 -10.31 -14.21
N MET A 52 7.69 -11.26 -13.28
CA MET A 52 6.55 -11.26 -12.35
C MET A 52 6.61 -10.07 -11.39
N ASN A 53 7.81 -9.75 -10.90
CA ASN A 53 8.01 -8.60 -10.03
C ASN A 53 7.64 -7.29 -10.76
N LEU A 54 8.21 -7.07 -11.94
CA LEU A 54 7.97 -5.86 -12.74
C LEU A 54 6.49 -5.71 -13.13
N PHE A 55 5.82 -6.81 -13.51
CA PHE A 55 4.39 -6.77 -13.81
C PHE A 55 3.57 -6.30 -12.60
N THR A 56 3.88 -6.82 -11.41
CA THR A 56 3.16 -6.47 -10.17
C THR A 56 3.40 -5.01 -9.81
N GLU A 57 4.62 -4.51 -9.91
CA GLU A 57 4.97 -3.10 -9.64
C GLU A 57 4.25 -2.15 -10.62
N VAL A 58 4.32 -2.44 -11.93
CA VAL A 58 3.67 -1.60 -12.96
C VAL A 58 2.16 -1.57 -12.77
N ALA A 59 1.53 -2.73 -12.54
CA ALA A 59 0.10 -2.79 -12.26
C ALA A 59 -0.25 -1.95 -11.03
N THR A 60 0.50 -2.10 -9.94
CA THR A 60 0.28 -1.35 -8.69
C THR A 60 0.31 0.16 -8.94
N ILE A 61 1.31 0.67 -9.67
CA ILE A 61 1.42 2.11 -9.97
C ILE A 61 0.25 2.59 -10.82
N ILE A 62 -0.17 1.84 -11.84
CA ILE A 62 -1.30 2.20 -12.70
C ILE A 62 -2.57 2.34 -11.86
N PHE A 63 -2.91 1.32 -11.06
CA PHE A 63 -4.11 1.35 -10.22
C PHE A 63 -4.04 2.44 -9.15
N TYR A 64 -2.87 2.67 -8.55
CA TYR A 64 -2.65 3.73 -7.59
C TYR A 64 -2.95 5.11 -8.19
N LEU A 65 -2.36 5.42 -9.35
CA LEU A 65 -2.56 6.71 -10.02
C LEU A 65 -4.01 6.92 -10.42
N VAL A 66 -4.66 5.89 -10.97
CA VAL A 66 -6.09 5.94 -11.33
C VAL A 66 -6.95 6.22 -10.10
N TYR A 67 -6.70 5.51 -8.99
CA TYR A 67 -7.46 5.70 -7.76
C TYR A 67 -7.29 7.10 -7.19
N VAL A 68 -6.04 7.57 -7.03
CA VAL A 68 -5.75 8.90 -6.46
C VAL A 68 -6.37 10.01 -7.32
N TYR A 69 -6.25 9.91 -8.65
CA TYR A 69 -6.86 10.87 -9.57
C TYR A 69 -8.39 10.90 -9.41
N ILE A 70 -9.06 9.75 -9.38
CA ILE A 70 -10.51 9.70 -9.22
C ILE A 70 -10.93 10.27 -7.86
N VAL A 71 -10.27 9.89 -6.77
CA VAL A 71 -10.67 10.23 -5.41
C VAL A 71 -10.41 11.70 -5.08
N LEU A 72 -9.24 12.22 -5.44
CA LEU A 72 -8.84 13.58 -5.10
C LEU A 72 -9.30 14.59 -6.15
N GLU A 73 -9.07 14.34 -7.44
CA GLU A 73 -9.36 15.33 -8.48
C GLU A 73 -10.84 15.31 -8.89
N LYS A 74 -11.37 14.11 -9.20
CA LYS A 74 -12.74 13.99 -9.73
C LYS A 74 -13.79 14.06 -8.64
N MET A 75 -13.54 13.43 -7.49
CA MET A 75 -14.51 13.34 -6.40
C MET A 75 -14.27 14.35 -5.27
N ASN A 76 -13.13 15.05 -5.27
CA ASN A 76 -12.77 16.05 -4.24
C ASN A 76 -12.96 15.51 -2.81
N MET A 77 -12.63 14.24 -2.58
CA MET A 77 -12.77 13.63 -1.26
C MET A 77 -11.72 14.17 -0.28
N PRO A 78 -12.00 14.11 1.03
CA PRO A 78 -11.00 14.41 2.05
C PRO A 78 -9.72 13.59 1.87
N ILE A 79 -8.58 14.18 2.22
CA ILE A 79 -7.24 13.57 2.10
C ILE A 79 -7.13 12.19 2.78
N THR A 80 -7.98 11.92 3.77
CA THR A 80 -8.12 10.59 4.39
C THR A 80 -8.37 9.47 3.37
N TRP A 81 -9.20 9.72 2.35
CA TRP A 81 -9.44 8.78 1.26
C TRP A 81 -8.29 8.74 0.26
N GLY A 82 -7.57 9.86 0.09
CA GLY A 82 -6.29 9.86 -0.63
C GLY A 82 -5.32 8.83 -0.03
N TRP A 83 -5.20 8.77 1.29
CA TRP A 83 -4.36 7.79 1.99
C TRP A 83 -4.90 6.35 1.94
N ALA A 84 -6.19 6.14 1.67
CA ALA A 84 -6.71 4.79 1.44
C ALA A 84 -6.15 4.15 0.15
N SER A 85 -5.50 4.94 -0.71
CA SER A 85 -4.70 4.43 -1.83
C SER A 85 -3.60 3.47 -1.38
N GLU A 86 -3.07 3.63 -0.16
CA GLU A 86 -2.10 2.70 0.44
C GLU A 86 -2.70 1.29 0.59
N TRP A 87 -3.96 1.18 0.99
CA TRP A 87 -4.62 -0.11 1.11
C TRP A 87 -4.73 -0.79 -0.26
N LEU A 88 -5.07 -0.02 -1.29
CA LEU A 88 -5.13 -0.50 -2.67
C LEU A 88 -3.73 -0.95 -3.13
N TYR A 89 -2.71 -0.13 -2.89
CA TYR A 89 -1.32 -0.39 -3.25
C TYR A 89 -0.85 -1.73 -2.66
N TRP A 90 -0.96 -1.90 -1.34
CA TRP A 90 -0.50 -3.11 -0.67
C TRP A 90 -1.33 -4.34 -1.04
N SER A 91 -2.62 -4.17 -1.33
CA SER A 91 -3.47 -5.26 -1.82
C SER A 91 -3.03 -5.75 -3.21
N ILE A 92 -2.75 -4.82 -4.13
CA ILE A 92 -2.34 -5.15 -5.50
C ILE A 92 -0.93 -5.74 -5.53
N MET A 93 -0.04 -5.33 -4.62
CA MET A 93 1.24 -6.02 -4.45
C MET A 93 1.07 -7.42 -3.87
N PHE A 94 0.24 -7.56 -2.84
CA PHE A 94 0.09 -8.82 -2.11
C PHE A 94 -0.59 -9.91 -2.93
N ILE A 95 -1.72 -9.63 -3.60
CA ILE A 95 -2.54 -10.67 -4.24
C ILE A 95 -1.78 -11.47 -5.31
N PRO A 96 -1.11 -10.84 -6.30
CA PRO A 96 -0.33 -11.55 -7.31
C PRO A 96 0.87 -12.27 -6.71
N SER A 97 1.54 -11.65 -5.73
CA SER A 97 2.71 -12.23 -5.06
C SER A 97 2.34 -13.48 -4.26
N PHE A 98 1.25 -13.41 -3.51
CA PHE A 98 0.67 -14.53 -2.77
C PHE A 98 0.30 -15.68 -3.72
N TRP A 99 -0.43 -15.37 -4.80
CA TRP A 99 -0.84 -16.35 -5.78
C TRP A 99 0.35 -16.99 -6.51
N TYR A 100 1.36 -16.20 -6.87
CA TYR A 100 2.54 -16.69 -7.57
C TYR A 100 3.35 -17.69 -6.74
N ILE A 101 3.59 -17.37 -5.47
CA ILE A 101 4.35 -18.23 -4.56
C ILE A 101 3.58 -19.52 -4.24
N THR A 102 2.27 -19.40 -3.95
CA THR A 102 1.43 -20.56 -3.61
C THR A 102 1.16 -21.48 -4.80
N SER A 103 1.14 -20.95 -6.02
CA SER A 103 0.92 -21.75 -7.24
C SER A 103 2.10 -22.61 -7.68
N ASN A 104 3.23 -22.63 -6.93
CA ASN A 104 4.46 -23.37 -7.25
C ASN A 104 5.03 -23.09 -8.66
N ARG A 105 4.56 -22.04 -9.36
CA ARG A 105 5.02 -21.69 -10.72
C ARG A 105 6.50 -21.32 -10.76
N TRP A 106 7.02 -20.85 -9.64
CA TRP A 106 8.44 -20.55 -9.45
C TRP A 106 9.35 -21.78 -9.56
N LYS A 107 8.87 -23.00 -9.26
CA LYS A 107 9.65 -24.23 -9.38
C LYS A 107 9.97 -24.64 -10.82
N LYS A 108 9.24 -24.08 -11.79
CA LYS A 108 9.41 -24.37 -13.23
C LYS A 108 10.40 -23.42 -13.91
N ILE A 109 10.96 -22.47 -13.17
CA ILE A 109 12.00 -21.59 -13.70
C ILE A 109 13.30 -22.39 -13.72
N ASN A 110 13.77 -22.72 -14.92
CA ASN A 110 15.16 -23.12 -15.10
C ASN A 110 15.99 -21.85 -15.03
N ILE A 111 16.81 -21.73 -13.99
CA ILE A 111 17.80 -20.67 -13.80
C ILE A 111 19.00 -20.96 -14.71
#